data_AF-A0A8A1MK04-F1
#
_entry.id   AF-A0A8A1MK04-F1
#
_cell.length_a   1.000
_cell.length_b   1.000
_cell.length_c   1.000
_cell.angle_alpha   90.00
_cell.angle_beta   90.00
_cell.angle_gamma   90.00
#
_symmetry.space_group_name_H-M   'P 1'
#
loop_
_entity.id
_entity.type
_entity.pdbx_description
1 polymer ?
#
loop_
_entity_poly.entity_id
_entity_poly.type
_entity_poly.pdbx_seq_one_letter_code
_entity_poly.pdbx_strand_id
1 'polypeptide(L)'
;MVSLQSLLVASVLASAASCAPSADCHTIAARSGSGKRGLAYNNGDLLPIFLRIGESFSWSYNWNGRSSGDTSTIEFVPMLWGARSFGSWYGDAETSLASGSKNLLAFNEPDILSQANMTPEVAVQAYLKYMNHYSGRARLGSPAVSNGAPPLGLGWMKNFLDICGGKCKIDFLAVHWHGPAGNVDDFKRYISNAIALAKNYGIATVWVTEFGAQGDEWQQVQFLKEVLPWLDNNAGVERYAYFFVDTLARGGSLSSVGQVYSTI
;
A
#
# COMPACT_ATOMS: atom_id res chain seq x y z
N MET A 1 -13.32 -64.85 55.23
CA MET A 1 -12.04 -65.35 54.67
C MET A 1 -12.43 -66.60 53.91
N VAL A 2 -12.35 -66.69 52.58
CA VAL A 2 -11.22 -66.42 51.70
C VAL A 2 -11.76 -65.96 50.35
N SER A 3 -11.17 -64.88 49.84
CA SER A 3 -11.29 -64.39 48.48
C SER A 3 -10.18 -65.03 47.65
N LEU A 4 -10.51 -65.56 46.46
CA LEU A 4 -9.54 -65.72 45.38
C LEU A 4 -10.24 -65.51 44.04
N GLN A 5 -9.88 -64.38 43.42
CA GLN A 5 -10.13 -64.03 42.03
C GLN A 5 -9.21 -64.86 41.12
N SER A 6 -9.66 -65.14 39.90
CA SER A 6 -8.87 -65.14 38.64
C SER A 6 -9.83 -65.36 37.47
N LEU A 7 -10.19 -64.29 36.76
CA LEU A 7 -9.65 -63.88 35.44
C LEU A 7 -10.20 -64.72 34.27
N LEU A 8 -11.35 -64.27 33.74
CA LEU A 8 -11.87 -64.66 32.43
C LEU A 8 -11.26 -63.73 31.37
N VAL A 9 -10.51 -64.32 30.45
CA VAL A 9 -9.98 -63.67 29.25
C VAL A 9 -11.06 -63.76 28.16
N ALA A 10 -11.64 -62.62 27.78
CA ALA A 10 -12.53 -62.51 26.63
C ALA A 10 -11.75 -61.94 25.44
N SER A 11 -11.51 -62.79 24.45
CA SER A 11 -10.90 -62.46 23.16
C SER A 11 -11.85 -61.61 22.31
N VAL A 12 -11.48 -60.37 22.04
CA VAL A 12 -12.20 -59.45 21.13
C VAL A 12 -11.62 -59.57 19.72
N LEU A 13 -12.48 -59.92 18.76
CA LEU A 13 -12.18 -59.95 17.32
C LEU A 13 -11.90 -58.52 16.81
N ALA A 14 -10.69 -58.30 16.31
CA ALA A 14 -10.31 -57.05 15.64
C ALA A 14 -10.93 -57.00 14.23
N SER A 15 -11.86 -56.07 14.01
CA SER A 15 -12.31 -55.69 12.67
C SER A 15 -11.24 -54.79 12.03
N ALA A 16 -10.61 -55.27 10.96
CA ALA A 16 -9.70 -54.47 10.16
C ALA A 16 -10.51 -53.48 9.30
N ALA A 17 -10.65 -52.23 9.78
CA ALA A 17 -11.06 -51.13 8.93
C ALA A 17 -9.89 -50.79 8.00
N SER A 18 -10.08 -50.96 6.69
CA SER A 18 -9.13 -50.44 5.69
C SER A 18 -9.15 -48.91 5.74
N CYS A 19 -8.13 -48.31 6.36
CA CYS A 19 -7.87 -46.89 6.20
C CYS A 19 -7.38 -46.66 4.77
N ALA A 20 -8.23 -46.03 3.94
CA ALA A 20 -7.76 -45.36 2.74
C ALA A 20 -6.70 -44.31 3.16
N PRO A 21 -5.61 -44.13 2.40
CA PRO A 21 -4.67 -43.05 2.68
C PRO A 21 -5.40 -41.73 2.45
N SER A 22 -5.75 -41.03 3.53
CA SER A 22 -6.10 -39.62 3.47
C SER A 22 -4.89 -38.91 2.92
N ALA A 23 -4.95 -38.57 1.63
CA ALA A 23 -4.07 -37.57 1.07
C ALA A 23 -4.40 -36.28 1.81
N ASP A 24 -3.61 -35.97 2.84
CA ASP A 24 -3.49 -34.62 3.38
C ASP A 24 -3.00 -33.73 2.25
N CYS A 25 -3.94 -33.28 1.43
CA CYS A 25 -3.76 -32.12 0.59
C CYS A 25 -3.59 -30.96 1.56
N HIS A 26 -2.34 -30.67 1.93
CA HIS A 26 -1.95 -29.36 2.39
C HIS A 26 -2.34 -28.37 1.30
N THR A 27 -3.60 -27.91 1.33
CA THR A 27 -3.93 -26.58 0.83
C THR A 27 -3.01 -25.64 1.60
N ILE A 28 -1.95 -25.20 0.92
CA ILE A 28 -1.23 -24.00 1.31
C ILE A 28 -2.30 -22.93 1.28
N ALA A 29 -2.87 -22.62 2.45
CA ALA A 29 -3.72 -21.45 2.60
C ALA A 29 -2.84 -20.29 2.15
N ALA A 30 -3.23 -19.63 1.06
CA ALA A 30 -2.63 -18.36 0.69
C ALA A 30 -2.65 -17.49 1.95
N ARG A 31 -1.48 -17.02 2.38
CA ARG A 31 -1.39 -16.11 3.51
C ARG A 31 -2.20 -14.88 3.10
N SER A 32 -3.39 -14.69 3.70
CA SER A 32 -4.18 -13.50 3.42
C SER A 32 -3.47 -12.34 4.10
N GLY A 33 -2.65 -11.61 3.35
CA GLY A 33 -2.03 -10.39 3.83
C GLY A 33 -3.09 -9.36 4.26
N SER A 34 -2.67 -8.24 4.85
CA SER A 34 -3.58 -7.18 5.31
C SER A 34 -4.45 -6.56 4.21
N GLY A 35 -4.12 -6.82 2.94
CA GLY A 35 -4.73 -6.17 1.78
C GLY A 35 -4.32 -4.71 1.60
N LYS A 36 -3.36 -4.21 2.39
CA LYS A 36 -2.91 -2.80 2.35
C LYS A 36 -1.71 -2.56 1.43
N ARG A 37 -0.91 -3.59 1.19
CA ARG A 37 0.37 -3.49 0.48
C ARG A 37 0.17 -3.32 -1.03
N GLY A 38 0.88 -2.34 -1.60
CA GLY A 38 0.81 -2.01 -3.02
C GLY A 38 2.15 -2.05 -3.74
N LEU A 39 2.10 -2.03 -5.06
CA LEU A 39 3.27 -2.04 -5.93
C LEU A 39 3.43 -0.67 -6.61
N ALA A 40 4.41 0.12 -6.17
CA ALA A 40 4.84 1.33 -6.87
C ALA A 40 5.85 0.94 -7.95
N TYR A 41 5.63 1.28 -9.23
CA TYR A 41 6.47 0.76 -10.33
C TYR A 41 6.64 1.76 -11.47
N ASN A 42 7.74 1.65 -12.22
CA ASN A 42 7.86 2.27 -13.54
C ASN A 42 7.75 1.21 -14.64
N ASN A 43 8.51 0.12 -14.50
CA ASN A 43 8.47 -1.01 -15.42
C ASN A 43 7.39 -2.02 -15.03
N GLY A 44 6.28 -2.02 -15.78
CA GLY A 44 5.16 -2.95 -15.59
C GLY A 44 5.53 -4.42 -15.77
N ASP A 45 6.58 -4.74 -16.52
CA ASP A 45 7.04 -6.11 -16.77
C ASP A 45 7.61 -6.79 -15.51
N LEU A 46 7.90 -6.01 -14.46
CA LEU A 46 8.38 -6.52 -13.18
C LEU A 46 7.25 -6.95 -12.23
N LEU A 47 6.01 -6.49 -12.45
CA LEU A 47 4.86 -6.83 -11.60
C LEU A 47 4.64 -8.35 -11.45
N PRO A 48 4.73 -9.18 -12.52
CA PRO A 48 4.53 -10.62 -12.39
C PRO A 48 5.49 -11.33 -11.43
N ILE A 49 6.66 -10.76 -11.14
CA ILE A 49 7.61 -11.33 -10.16
C ILE A 49 6.99 -11.29 -8.76
N PHE A 50 6.32 -10.19 -8.41
CA PHE A 50 5.69 -9.99 -7.11
C PHE A 50 4.35 -10.73 -7.00
N LEU A 51 3.54 -10.67 -8.06
CA LEU A 51 2.17 -11.21 -8.07
C LEU A 51 2.11 -12.75 -8.03
N ARG A 52 3.23 -13.44 -8.29
CA ARG A 52 3.33 -14.90 -8.19
C ARG A 52 3.75 -15.39 -6.80
N ILE A 53 4.20 -14.48 -5.91
CA ILE A 53 4.76 -14.81 -4.61
C ILE A 53 3.67 -14.64 -3.55
N GLY A 54 3.63 -15.55 -2.57
CA GLY A 54 2.48 -15.82 -1.68
C GLY A 54 2.03 -14.74 -0.69
N GLU A 55 2.35 -13.47 -0.91
CA GLU A 55 1.70 -12.32 -0.24
C GLU A 55 0.73 -11.62 -1.20
N SER A 56 -0.41 -11.18 -0.66
CA SER A 56 -1.45 -10.54 -1.47
C SER A 56 -1.20 -9.04 -1.59
N PHE A 57 -0.41 -8.63 -2.58
CA PHE A 57 -0.46 -7.25 -3.09
C PHE A 57 -1.87 -6.99 -3.63
N SER A 58 -2.49 -5.87 -3.27
CA SER A 58 -3.90 -5.59 -3.62
C SER A 58 -4.06 -4.44 -4.62
N TRP A 59 -3.03 -3.62 -4.79
CA TRP A 59 -3.06 -2.44 -5.63
C TRP A 59 -1.69 -2.08 -6.18
N SER A 60 -1.67 -1.21 -7.19
CA SER A 60 -0.45 -0.68 -7.81
C SER A 60 -0.67 0.74 -8.30
N TYR A 61 0.43 1.48 -8.47
CA TYR A 61 0.44 2.77 -9.16
C TYR A 61 1.84 3.01 -9.77
N ASN A 62 1.92 3.90 -10.76
CA ASN A 62 3.15 4.15 -11.51
C ASN A 62 3.42 5.64 -11.78
N TRP A 63 2.92 6.53 -10.90
CA TRP A 63 3.01 7.99 -11.07
C TRP A 63 2.39 8.55 -12.37
N ASN A 64 1.59 7.76 -13.08
CA ASN A 64 0.92 8.14 -14.32
C ASN A 64 -0.60 7.91 -14.26
N GLY A 65 -1.32 8.50 -15.22
CA GLY A 65 -2.77 8.33 -15.35
C GLY A 65 -3.19 6.98 -15.96
N ARG A 66 -2.25 6.17 -16.47
CA ARG A 66 -2.52 4.85 -17.07
C ARG A 66 -1.47 3.83 -16.64
N SER A 67 -1.91 2.57 -16.53
CA SER A 67 -1.01 1.45 -16.28
C SER A 67 -0.04 1.25 -17.46
N SER A 68 1.21 0.92 -17.15
CA SER A 68 2.22 0.49 -18.13
C SER A 68 2.47 -1.02 -18.09
N GLY A 69 1.68 -1.79 -17.32
CA GLY A 69 1.79 -3.24 -17.20
C GLY A 69 0.45 -3.95 -17.00
N ASP A 70 0.50 -5.28 -16.93
CA ASP A 70 -0.68 -6.09 -16.61
C ASP A 70 -1.02 -5.99 -15.12
N THR A 71 -2.13 -5.33 -14.84
CA THR A 71 -2.70 -5.18 -13.50
C THR A 71 -4.06 -5.89 -13.41
N SER A 72 -4.31 -6.94 -14.20
CA SER A 72 -5.61 -7.63 -14.22
C SER A 72 -5.98 -8.30 -12.90
N THR A 73 -5.00 -8.59 -12.03
CA THR A 73 -5.20 -9.28 -10.74
C THR A 73 -5.20 -8.35 -9.53
N ILE A 74 -4.88 -7.07 -9.71
CA ILE A 74 -4.80 -6.07 -8.63
C ILE A 74 -5.33 -4.72 -9.08
N GLU A 75 -5.74 -3.84 -8.17
CA GLU A 75 -6.24 -2.53 -8.57
C GLU A 75 -5.10 -1.63 -9.09
N PHE A 76 -5.18 -1.11 -10.31
CA PHE A 76 -4.36 0.03 -10.71
C PHE A 76 -4.98 1.34 -10.22
N VAL A 77 -4.19 2.21 -9.60
CA VAL A 77 -4.62 3.51 -9.09
C VAL A 77 -3.96 4.62 -9.93
N PRO A 78 -4.68 5.26 -10.86
CA PRO A 78 -4.11 6.33 -11.68
C PRO A 78 -3.80 7.57 -10.84
N MET A 79 -2.75 8.29 -11.25
CA MET A 79 -2.30 9.51 -10.60
C MET A 79 -2.38 10.71 -11.55
N LEU A 80 -3.02 11.78 -11.10
CA LEU A 80 -2.89 13.11 -11.69
C LEU A 80 -1.61 13.75 -11.17
N TRP A 81 -0.46 13.39 -11.75
CA TRP A 81 0.84 13.72 -11.18
C TRP A 81 1.08 15.22 -10.94
N GLY A 82 0.57 16.08 -11.83
CA GLY A 82 0.76 17.53 -11.77
C GLY A 82 0.43 18.18 -13.11
N ALA A 83 0.88 19.42 -13.33
CA ALA A 83 0.53 20.21 -14.52
C ALA A 83 0.77 19.47 -15.85
N ARG A 84 1.82 18.65 -15.93
CA ARG A 84 2.14 17.83 -17.11
C ARG A 84 1.05 16.84 -17.53
N SER A 85 0.14 16.47 -16.62
CA SER A 85 -0.91 15.46 -16.87
C SER A 85 -2.30 16.07 -17.05
N PHE A 86 -2.46 17.40 -16.90
CA PHE A 86 -3.78 18.04 -16.93
C PHE A 86 -4.50 17.90 -18.27
N GLY A 87 -3.75 17.90 -19.39
CA GLY A 87 -4.32 17.83 -20.73
C GLY A 87 -4.99 16.49 -21.05
N SER A 88 -4.47 15.39 -20.50
CA SER A 88 -4.98 14.02 -20.76
C SER A 88 -5.81 13.46 -19.60
N TRP A 89 -5.81 14.11 -18.44
CA TRP A 89 -6.35 13.56 -17.19
C TRP A 89 -7.76 12.99 -17.30
N TYR A 90 -8.69 13.71 -17.94
CA TYR A 90 -10.06 13.20 -18.05
C TYR A 90 -10.12 11.87 -18.82
N GLY A 91 -9.44 11.78 -19.97
CA GLY A 91 -9.40 10.54 -20.73
C GLY A 91 -8.68 9.41 -19.99
N ASP A 92 -7.60 9.72 -19.27
CA ASP A 92 -6.80 8.74 -18.53
C ASP A 92 -7.56 8.17 -17.33
N ALA A 93 -8.19 9.04 -16.53
CA ALA A 93 -9.00 8.63 -15.41
C ALA A 93 -10.24 7.86 -15.86
N GLU A 94 -10.98 8.30 -16.89
CA GLU A 94 -12.11 7.55 -17.44
C GLU A 94 -11.70 6.14 -17.90
N THR A 95 -10.59 6.02 -18.62
CA THR A 95 -10.07 4.73 -19.08
C THR A 95 -9.72 3.82 -17.89
N SER A 96 -9.07 4.35 -16.87
CA SER A 96 -8.67 3.59 -15.69
C SER A 96 -9.88 3.16 -14.85
N LEU A 97 -10.85 4.04 -14.64
CA LEU A 97 -12.10 3.73 -13.95
C LEU A 97 -12.91 2.66 -14.69
N ALA A 98 -13.01 2.76 -16.02
CA ALA A 98 -13.66 1.73 -16.85
C ALA A 98 -12.93 0.37 -16.79
N SER A 99 -11.63 0.38 -16.46
CA SER A 99 -10.79 -0.81 -16.28
C SER A 99 -10.81 -1.34 -14.83
N GLY A 100 -11.63 -0.75 -13.94
CA GLY A 100 -11.84 -1.25 -12.58
C GLY A 100 -11.10 -0.51 -11.47
N SER A 101 -10.39 0.58 -11.77
CA SER A 101 -9.84 1.47 -10.73
C SER A 101 -10.98 2.03 -9.86
N LYS A 102 -10.78 2.04 -8.54
CA LYS A 102 -11.76 2.53 -7.55
C LYS A 102 -11.27 3.77 -6.81
N ASN A 103 -9.97 4.04 -6.88
CA ASN A 103 -9.31 5.17 -6.24
C ASN A 103 -8.53 5.99 -7.28
N LEU A 104 -8.38 7.30 -7.05
CA LEU A 104 -7.57 8.21 -7.86
C LEU A 104 -6.60 8.95 -6.94
N LEU A 105 -5.33 9.07 -7.33
CA LEU A 105 -4.32 9.88 -6.63
C LEU A 105 -4.17 11.25 -7.29
N ALA A 106 -3.97 12.29 -6.48
CA ALA A 106 -3.69 13.63 -6.99
C ALA A 106 -2.18 13.88 -7.12
N PHE A 107 -1.76 15.15 -7.03
CA PHE A 107 -0.43 15.62 -7.42
C PHE A 107 0.70 14.99 -6.59
N ASN A 108 1.83 14.71 -7.24
CA ASN A 108 3.00 14.12 -6.62
C ASN A 108 3.97 15.18 -6.10
N GLU A 109 4.17 15.21 -4.79
CA GLU A 109 5.06 16.14 -4.09
C GLU A 109 4.94 17.58 -4.60
N PRO A 110 3.74 18.18 -4.56
CA PRO A 110 3.58 19.58 -4.96
C PRO A 110 4.41 20.54 -4.11
N ASP A 111 4.82 20.11 -2.91
CA ASP A 111 5.73 20.83 -2.04
C ASP A 111 7.18 20.84 -2.54
N ILE A 112 7.58 19.96 -3.47
CA ILE A 112 8.95 19.84 -3.95
C ILE A 112 9.12 20.50 -5.33
N LEU A 113 10.12 21.37 -5.46
CA LEU A 113 10.38 22.17 -6.67
C LEU A 113 10.65 21.33 -7.93
N SER A 114 11.28 20.17 -7.78
CA SER A 114 11.61 19.26 -8.89
C SER A 114 10.48 18.28 -9.25
N GLN A 115 9.37 18.33 -8.51
CA GLN A 115 8.23 17.41 -8.65
C GLN A 115 7.04 18.16 -9.24
N ALA A 116 5.82 18.00 -8.72
CA ALA A 116 4.66 18.72 -9.25
C ALA A 116 4.79 20.24 -9.07
N ASN A 117 5.53 20.70 -8.03
CA ASN A 117 5.85 22.10 -7.76
C ASN A 117 4.63 23.03 -7.88
N MET A 118 3.73 22.94 -6.90
CA MET A 118 2.49 23.70 -6.87
C MET A 118 2.33 24.39 -5.52
N THR A 119 1.96 25.66 -5.54
CA THR A 119 1.49 26.31 -4.31
C THR A 119 0.18 25.67 -3.85
N PRO A 120 -0.14 25.72 -2.54
CA PRO A 120 -1.42 25.24 -2.04
C PRO A 120 -2.63 25.84 -2.79
N GLU A 121 -2.62 27.13 -3.12
CA GLU A 121 -3.71 27.80 -3.84
C GLU A 121 -3.92 27.21 -5.23
N VAL A 122 -2.84 27.03 -6.00
CA VAL A 122 -2.89 26.43 -7.34
C VAL A 122 -3.36 24.98 -7.26
N ALA A 123 -2.87 24.23 -6.28
CA ALA A 123 -3.28 22.86 -6.05
C ALA A 123 -4.77 22.76 -5.70
N VAL A 124 -5.34 23.65 -4.88
CA VAL A 124 -6.79 23.67 -4.59
C VAL A 124 -7.60 23.92 -5.86
N GLN A 125 -7.24 24.91 -6.68
CA GLN A 125 -7.96 25.17 -7.93
C GLN A 125 -7.93 23.97 -8.87
N ALA A 126 -6.76 23.35 -9.01
CA ALA A 126 -6.60 22.15 -9.83
C ALA A 126 -7.38 20.95 -9.25
N TYR A 127 -7.36 20.76 -7.93
CA TYR A 127 -8.07 19.66 -7.27
C TYR A 127 -9.58 19.77 -7.48
N LEU A 128 -10.14 20.97 -7.27
CA LEU A 128 -11.56 21.23 -7.51
C LEU A 128 -11.96 21.01 -8.97
N LYS A 129 -11.08 21.33 -9.92
CA LYS A 129 -11.35 21.15 -11.34
C LYS A 129 -11.26 19.68 -11.78
N TYR A 130 -10.20 18.98 -11.38
CA TYR A 130 -9.81 17.70 -11.96
C TYR A 130 -10.13 16.49 -11.08
N MET A 131 -10.01 16.61 -9.75
CA MET A 131 -10.23 15.50 -8.83
C MET A 131 -11.69 15.43 -8.37
N ASN A 132 -12.25 16.55 -7.89
CA ASN A 132 -13.65 16.63 -7.43
C ASN A 132 -14.66 16.15 -8.47
N HIS A 133 -14.34 16.28 -9.76
CA HIS A 133 -15.14 15.76 -10.88
C HIS A 133 -15.52 14.28 -10.71
N TYR A 134 -14.65 13.48 -10.08
CA TYR A 134 -14.82 12.05 -9.88
C TYR A 134 -15.39 11.66 -8.52
N SER A 135 -15.76 12.63 -7.68
CA SER A 135 -16.37 12.37 -6.37
C SER A 135 -17.64 11.53 -6.55
N GLY A 136 -17.75 10.43 -5.81
CA GLY A 136 -18.88 9.50 -5.89
C GLY A 136 -18.77 8.43 -6.97
N ARG A 137 -17.80 8.55 -7.89
CA ARG A 137 -17.42 7.49 -8.85
C ARG A 137 -16.14 6.76 -8.44
N ALA A 138 -15.27 7.45 -7.72
CA ALA A 138 -14.05 6.92 -7.14
C ALA A 138 -13.78 7.59 -5.79
N ARG A 139 -12.93 6.95 -4.98
CA ARG A 139 -12.34 7.58 -3.79
C ARG A 139 -11.13 8.41 -4.20
N LEU A 140 -11.00 9.60 -3.61
CA LEU A 140 -10.04 10.60 -4.04
C LEU A 140 -8.97 10.81 -2.98
N GLY A 141 -7.71 10.56 -3.34
CA GLY A 141 -6.56 10.89 -2.52
C GLY A 141 -6.24 12.38 -2.56
N SER A 142 -5.67 12.91 -1.48
CA SER A 142 -5.03 14.23 -1.51
C SER A 142 -3.82 14.23 -2.45
N PRO A 143 -3.21 15.41 -2.73
CA PRO A 143 -1.84 15.44 -3.20
C PRO A 143 -0.92 14.68 -2.23
N ALA A 144 0.12 14.03 -2.71
CA ALA A 144 1.07 13.30 -1.87
C ALA A 144 2.24 14.23 -1.51
N VAL A 145 2.44 14.53 -0.24
CA VAL A 145 3.52 15.45 0.21
C VAL A 145 4.75 14.69 0.71
N SER A 146 5.92 15.32 0.61
CA SER A 146 7.16 14.77 1.18
C SER A 146 7.16 14.72 2.73
N ASN A 147 8.21 14.14 3.33
CA ASN A 147 8.49 14.28 4.77
C ASN A 147 9.34 15.51 5.14
N GLY A 148 9.41 16.52 4.25
CA GLY A 148 10.09 17.78 4.53
C GLY A 148 9.46 18.55 5.70
N ALA A 149 10.28 19.29 6.44
CA ALA A 149 9.80 20.17 7.50
C ALA A 149 8.99 21.36 6.92
N PRO A 150 8.03 21.93 7.68
CA PRO A 150 7.29 23.12 7.25
C PRO A 150 8.23 24.23 6.75
N PRO A 151 7.91 24.90 5.63
CA PRO A 151 6.61 24.93 4.96
C PRO A 151 6.32 23.76 4.00
N LEU A 152 7.20 22.77 3.91
CA LEU A 152 7.01 21.56 3.09
C LEU A 152 6.18 20.50 3.84
N GLY A 153 6.00 19.33 3.22
CA GLY A 153 5.43 18.15 3.86
C GLY A 153 4.04 18.40 4.46
N LEU A 154 3.86 17.99 5.72
CA LEU A 154 2.59 18.19 6.43
C LEU A 154 2.22 19.67 6.64
N GLY A 155 3.20 20.59 6.60
CA GLY A 155 2.95 22.02 6.62
C GLY A 155 2.24 22.48 5.33
N TRP A 156 2.74 22.03 4.18
CA TRP A 156 2.08 22.26 2.88
C TRP A 156 0.69 21.64 2.85
N MET A 157 0.56 20.38 3.33
CA MET A 157 -0.72 19.67 3.38
C MET A 157 -1.76 20.43 4.21
N LYS A 158 -1.37 20.93 5.38
CA LYS A 158 -2.25 21.71 6.23
C LYS A 158 -2.75 22.97 5.51
N ASN A 159 -1.86 23.72 4.86
CA ASN A 159 -2.25 24.93 4.11
C ASN A 159 -3.21 24.59 2.96
N PHE A 160 -2.95 23.50 2.23
CA PHE A 160 -3.86 23.01 1.19
C PHE A 160 -5.25 22.69 1.75
N LEU A 161 -5.33 21.96 2.87
CA LEU A 161 -6.59 21.61 3.53
C LEU A 161 -7.33 22.85 4.07
N ASP A 162 -6.61 23.82 4.62
CA ASP A 162 -7.18 25.10 5.08
C ASP A 162 -7.82 25.87 3.91
N ILE A 163 -7.11 26.01 2.79
CA ILE A 163 -7.61 26.71 1.60
C ILE A 163 -8.76 25.93 0.94
N CYS A 164 -8.72 24.59 0.97
CA CYS A 164 -9.83 23.75 0.53
C CYS A 164 -11.12 24.12 1.28
N GLY A 165 -11.04 24.41 2.59
CA GLY A 165 -12.19 24.85 3.39
C GLY A 165 -13.40 23.92 3.28
N GLY A 166 -13.17 22.60 3.19
CA GLY A 166 -14.20 21.57 2.99
C GLY A 166 -14.76 21.43 1.57
N LYS A 167 -14.28 22.21 0.59
CA LYS A 167 -14.73 22.14 -0.81
C LYS A 167 -14.07 20.99 -1.58
N CYS A 168 -12.83 20.64 -1.26
CA CYS A 168 -12.14 19.50 -1.83
C CYS A 168 -12.74 18.20 -1.27
N LYS A 169 -13.13 17.26 -2.14
CA LYS A 169 -13.64 15.95 -1.78
C LYS A 169 -12.46 15.00 -1.65
N ILE A 170 -12.06 14.70 -0.41
CA ILE A 170 -10.86 13.92 -0.10
C ILE A 170 -11.28 12.76 0.80
N ASP A 171 -11.02 11.53 0.37
CA ASP A 171 -11.34 10.31 1.11
C ASP A 171 -10.17 9.83 1.99
N PHE A 172 -8.93 10.13 1.58
CA PHE A 172 -7.71 9.78 2.30
C PHE A 172 -6.58 10.77 2.00
N LEU A 173 -5.66 10.97 2.95
CA LEU A 173 -4.43 11.72 2.68
C LEU A 173 -3.34 10.81 2.11
N ALA A 174 -2.63 11.28 1.09
CA ALA A 174 -1.42 10.63 0.59
C ALA A 174 -0.17 11.33 1.16
N VAL A 175 0.82 10.55 1.61
CA VAL A 175 2.08 11.06 2.17
C VAL A 175 3.26 10.18 1.79
N HIS A 176 4.43 10.80 1.72
CA HIS A 176 5.70 10.12 1.45
C HIS A 176 6.66 10.25 2.64
N TRP A 177 7.52 9.25 2.81
CA TRP A 177 8.64 9.34 3.73
C TRP A 177 9.90 8.75 3.13
N HIS A 178 10.99 9.52 3.10
CA HIS A 178 12.31 9.02 2.74
C HIS A 178 13.31 9.41 3.83
N GLY A 179 14.14 8.47 4.26
CA GLY A 179 15.13 8.75 5.30
C GLY A 179 16.02 7.56 5.63
N PRO A 180 17.01 7.73 6.52
CA PRO A 180 17.89 6.65 6.96
C PRO A 180 17.12 5.47 7.55
N ALA A 181 17.53 4.24 7.23
CA ALA A 181 16.91 3.02 7.75
C ALA A 181 16.91 2.93 9.29
N GLY A 182 17.84 3.60 9.97
CA GLY A 182 17.85 3.69 11.44
C GLY A 182 16.75 4.60 12.04
N ASN A 183 16.07 5.41 11.22
CA ASN A 183 15.10 6.40 11.68
C ASN A 183 13.65 5.86 11.71
N VAL A 184 13.46 4.62 12.18
CA VAL A 184 12.14 3.97 12.29
C VAL A 184 11.17 4.81 13.14
N ASP A 185 11.64 5.39 14.24
CA ASP A 185 10.80 6.21 15.11
C ASP A 185 10.35 7.52 14.44
N ASP A 186 11.18 8.09 13.58
CA ASP A 186 10.78 9.25 12.77
C ASP A 186 9.72 8.88 11.76
N PHE A 187 9.89 7.76 11.05
CA PHE A 187 8.87 7.22 10.13
C PHE A 187 7.52 7.04 10.86
N LYS A 188 7.49 6.31 11.97
CA LYS A 188 6.26 6.05 12.74
C LYS A 188 5.62 7.33 13.26
N ARG A 189 6.44 8.28 13.74
CA ARG A 189 5.97 9.60 14.20
C ARG A 189 5.37 10.41 13.06
N TYR A 190 6.04 10.49 11.91
CA TYR A 190 5.57 11.22 10.73
C TYR A 190 4.22 10.69 10.24
N ILE A 191 4.08 9.36 10.10
CA ILE A 191 2.81 8.75 9.68
C ILE A 191 1.71 8.98 10.73
N SER A 192 2.04 8.90 12.02
CA SER A 192 1.08 9.22 13.10
C SER A 192 0.61 10.67 13.05
N ASN A 193 1.50 11.61 12.75
CA ASN A 193 1.16 13.02 12.56
C ASN A 193 0.28 13.25 11.33
N ALA A 194 0.53 12.53 10.23
CA ALA A 194 -0.32 12.56 9.05
C ALA A 194 -1.75 12.06 9.36
N ILE A 195 -1.87 10.98 10.13
CA ILE A 195 -3.16 10.44 10.59
C ILE A 195 -3.89 11.46 11.47
N ALA A 196 -3.18 12.09 12.41
CA ALA A 196 -3.76 13.12 13.27
C ALA A 196 -4.24 14.34 12.44
N LEU A 197 -3.44 14.76 11.46
CA LEU A 197 -3.83 15.82 10.53
C LEU A 197 -5.09 15.44 9.75
N ALA A 198 -5.14 14.24 9.15
CA ALA A 198 -6.32 13.76 8.43
C ALA A 198 -7.59 13.85 9.31
N LYS A 199 -7.51 13.33 10.53
CA LYS A 199 -8.63 13.34 11.49
C LYS A 199 -9.11 14.75 11.82
N ASN A 200 -8.20 15.73 11.97
CA ASN A 200 -8.55 17.12 12.25
C ASN A 200 -9.38 17.77 11.14
N TYR A 201 -9.27 17.27 9.90
CA TYR A 201 -10.04 17.74 8.75
C TYR A 201 -11.17 16.77 8.35
N GLY A 202 -11.51 15.80 9.21
CA GLY A 202 -12.60 14.85 8.96
C GLY A 202 -12.28 13.78 7.92
N ILE A 203 -11.00 13.55 7.62
CA ILE A 203 -10.52 12.52 6.70
C ILE A 203 -10.10 11.30 7.52
N ALA A 204 -10.64 10.12 7.19
CA ALA A 204 -10.57 8.95 8.07
C ALA A 204 -9.20 8.24 8.06
N THR A 205 -8.51 8.22 6.92
CA THR A 205 -7.33 7.38 6.70
C THR A 205 -6.22 8.10 5.95
N VAL A 206 -5.02 7.51 6.00
CA VAL A 206 -3.88 7.90 5.16
C VAL A 206 -3.40 6.73 4.31
N TRP A 207 -2.83 7.06 3.15
CA TRP A 207 -2.06 6.17 2.31
C TRP A 207 -0.60 6.62 2.33
N VAL A 208 0.30 5.67 2.60
CA VAL A 208 1.75 5.91 2.54
C VAL A 208 2.22 5.49 1.14
N THR A 209 2.02 6.37 0.16
CA THR A 209 2.21 6.03 -1.25
C THR A 209 3.68 5.86 -1.62
N GLU A 210 4.59 6.44 -0.83
CA GLU A 210 6.01 6.13 -0.87
C GLU A 210 6.57 6.04 0.55
N PHE A 211 7.34 4.99 0.81
CA PHE A 211 8.32 5.02 1.87
C PHE A 211 9.61 4.33 1.46
N GLY A 212 10.75 5.01 1.64
CA GLY A 212 12.06 4.56 1.21
C GLY A 212 13.10 4.69 2.32
N ALA A 213 13.73 3.57 2.67
CA ALA A 213 14.79 3.54 3.65
C ALA A 213 16.16 3.64 2.97
N GLN A 214 16.98 4.60 3.38
CA GLN A 214 18.35 4.78 2.90
C GLN A 214 19.31 3.91 3.73
N GLY A 215 20.27 3.29 3.07
CA GLY A 215 21.24 2.39 3.70
C GLY A 215 21.58 1.23 2.79
N ASP A 216 22.42 0.31 3.27
CA ASP A 216 22.67 -0.95 2.59
C ASP A 216 21.43 -1.88 2.65
N GLU A 217 21.45 -2.98 1.88
CA GLU A 217 20.32 -3.92 1.82
C GLU A 217 19.97 -4.51 3.19
N TRP A 218 20.97 -4.78 4.04
CA TRP A 218 20.72 -5.34 5.36
C TRP A 218 19.97 -4.36 6.24
N GLN A 219 20.37 -3.08 6.23
CA GLN A 219 19.69 -2.00 6.94
C GLN A 219 18.26 -1.81 6.45
N GLN A 220 18.04 -1.81 5.13
CA GLN A 220 16.70 -1.72 4.54
C GLN A 220 15.81 -2.91 4.95
N VAL A 221 16.37 -4.12 4.98
CA VAL A 221 15.67 -5.32 5.46
C VAL A 221 15.27 -5.19 6.93
N GLN A 222 16.14 -4.70 7.81
CA GLN A 222 15.78 -4.51 9.22
C GLN A 222 14.66 -3.47 9.37
N PHE A 223 14.75 -2.36 8.65
CA PHE A 223 13.71 -1.34 8.64
C PHE A 223 12.35 -1.94 8.21
N LEU A 224 12.30 -2.69 7.11
CA LEU A 224 11.07 -3.32 6.64
C LEU A 224 10.47 -4.31 7.63
N LYS A 225 11.31 -5.12 8.29
CA LYS A 225 10.88 -6.05 9.35
C LYS A 225 10.15 -5.35 10.50
N GLU A 226 10.50 -4.10 10.78
CA GLU A 226 9.84 -3.32 11.83
C GLU A 226 8.60 -2.57 11.35
N VAL A 227 8.65 -1.97 10.16
CA VAL A 227 7.58 -1.06 9.72
C VAL A 227 6.42 -1.79 9.04
N LEU A 228 6.65 -2.91 8.34
CA LEU A 228 5.55 -3.61 7.65
C LEU A 228 4.50 -4.15 8.63
N PRO A 229 4.86 -4.88 9.71
CA PRO A 229 3.86 -5.31 10.70
C PRO A 229 3.17 -4.13 11.39
N TRP A 230 3.89 -3.03 11.61
CA TRP A 230 3.32 -1.83 12.20
C TRP A 230 2.28 -1.17 11.27
N LEU A 231 2.58 -1.04 9.98
CA LEU A 231 1.64 -0.51 8.97
C LEU A 231 0.41 -1.41 8.80
N ASP A 232 0.64 -2.73 8.76
CA ASP A 232 -0.44 -3.72 8.65
C ASP A 232 -1.44 -3.62 9.81
N ASN A 233 -0.93 -3.45 11.03
CA ASN A 233 -1.75 -3.33 12.24
C ASN A 233 -2.24 -1.91 12.56
N ASN A 234 -1.76 -0.88 11.85
CA ASN A 234 -2.17 0.50 12.10
C ASN A 234 -3.50 0.82 11.38
N ALA A 235 -4.59 1.00 12.14
CA ALA A 235 -5.92 1.28 11.60
C ALA A 235 -6.04 2.64 10.87
N GLY A 236 -5.15 3.60 11.16
CA GLY A 236 -5.12 4.87 10.44
C GLY A 236 -4.47 4.80 9.07
N VAL A 237 -3.70 3.74 8.79
CA VAL A 237 -3.09 3.47 7.49
C VAL A 237 -3.96 2.49 6.72
N GLU A 238 -4.49 2.94 5.60
CA GLU A 238 -5.35 2.12 4.74
C GLU A 238 -4.53 1.36 3.69
N ARG A 239 -3.56 2.02 3.06
CA ARG A 239 -2.69 1.41 2.05
C ARG A 239 -1.27 1.98 2.11
N TYR A 240 -0.30 1.21 1.64
CA TYR A 240 1.10 1.66 1.57
C TYR A 240 1.87 0.97 0.43
N ALA A 241 2.88 1.64 -0.12
CA ALA A 241 3.78 1.08 -1.13
C ALA A 241 5.24 1.46 -0.82
N TYR A 242 6.13 0.47 -0.77
CA TYR A 242 7.56 0.72 -0.60
C TYR A 242 8.12 1.30 -1.89
N PHE A 243 9.12 2.18 -1.79
CA PHE A 243 9.76 2.79 -2.95
C PHE A 243 10.98 1.98 -3.42
N PHE A 244 10.97 1.24 -4.53
CA PHE A 244 9.85 0.87 -5.40
C PHE A 244 10.20 -0.40 -6.20
N VAL A 245 9.23 -1.00 -6.91
CA VAL A 245 9.35 -2.30 -7.60
C VAL A 245 10.66 -2.45 -8.39
N ASP A 246 11.04 -1.44 -9.18
CA ASP A 246 12.22 -1.52 -10.05
C ASP A 246 13.56 -1.60 -9.27
N THR A 247 13.59 -1.20 -8.00
CA THR A 247 14.78 -1.38 -7.13
C THR A 247 14.72 -2.68 -6.33
N LEU A 248 13.52 -3.23 -6.16
CA LEU A 248 13.23 -4.47 -5.44
C LEU A 248 13.38 -5.73 -6.31
N ALA A 249 13.44 -5.60 -7.63
CA ALA A 249 13.72 -6.69 -8.57
C ALA A 249 14.94 -6.38 -9.45
N ARG A 250 15.88 -7.32 -9.56
CA ARG A 250 17.08 -7.21 -10.39
C ARG A 250 17.31 -8.51 -11.16
N GLY A 251 17.60 -8.42 -12.45
CA GLY A 251 17.91 -9.59 -13.28
C GLY A 251 16.79 -10.65 -13.34
N GLY A 252 15.53 -10.23 -13.23
CA GLY A 252 14.36 -11.13 -13.25
C GLY A 252 14.07 -11.85 -11.93
N SER A 253 14.71 -11.44 -10.82
CA SER A 253 14.48 -12.00 -9.48
C SER A 253 14.37 -10.91 -8.42
N LEU A 254 13.75 -11.21 -7.28
CA LEU A 254 13.68 -10.29 -6.14
C LEU A 254 15.05 -10.11 -5.49
N SER A 255 15.38 -8.87 -5.13
CA SER A 255 16.47 -8.55 -4.20
C SER A 255 16.14 -9.05 -2.79
N SER A 256 17.11 -9.01 -1.87
CA SER A 256 16.87 -9.37 -0.46
C SER A 256 15.77 -8.48 0.17
N VAL A 257 15.78 -7.19 -0.15
CA VAL A 257 14.76 -6.21 0.25
C VAL A 257 13.41 -6.56 -0.39
N GLY A 258 13.39 -6.89 -1.68
CA GLY A 258 12.18 -7.30 -2.40
C GLY A 258 11.53 -8.57 -1.84
N GLN A 259 12.35 -9.55 -1.43
CA GLN A 259 11.88 -10.77 -0.75
C GLN A 259 11.20 -10.43 0.57
N VAL A 260 11.82 -9.59 1.40
CA VAL A 260 11.21 -9.16 2.66
C VAL A 260 9.90 -8.42 2.44
N TYR A 261 9.86 -7.50 1.47
CA TYR A 261 8.63 -6.79 1.10
C TYR A 261 7.50 -7.74 0.62
N SER A 262 7.86 -8.92 0.12
CA SER A 262 6.92 -9.90 -0.43
C SER A 262 6.58 -11.06 0.50
N THR A 263 7.03 -11.08 1.77
CA THR A 263 6.91 -12.29 2.63
C THR A 263 6.57 -12.04 4.11
N ILE A 264 6.76 -10.81 4.60
CA ILE A 264 6.44 -10.41 5.98
C ILE A 264 5.10 -9.72 6.00
#